data_AF-A0A957V6R6-F1
#
_entry.id   AF-A0A957V6R6-F1
#
_cell.length_a   1.000
_cell.length_b   1.000
_cell.length_c   1.000
_cell.angle_alpha   90.00
_cell.angle_beta   90.00
_cell.angle_gamma   90.00
#
_symmetry.space_group_name_H-M   'P 1'
#
loop_
_entity.id
_entity.type
_entity.pdbx_description
1 polymer ?
#
loop_
_entity_poly.entity_id
_entity_poly.type
_entity_poly.pdbx_seq_one_letter_code
_entity_poly.pdbx_strand_id
1 'polypeptide(L)'
;MIDPIYQNEPILIVEETQQIFPLSQDLVTIGRKSGNTIVLGNDLRVSRHHATIQWRGGHYFIRDVGSSNGTFVNGVQISELRQLESGDKIEVGDTTFRIKLPLDETEPRLSQSGQPAVPAPARLERQQTDHTVMRVNTPPPSTNPYVGPRTFSQEESDRFFGRETEARELLSLVISERLVLFYAQSGAGKSSLINTRLVPQLRQANLPVLPIGRVSGELPEAVEAVDNIYIFNLLLSMDESDGNPKRFTRMTLSDFLVNLTSLDGTHYYYDDTTETNEIDPNDLEEEELYEESP
;
A
#
# COMPACT_ATOMS: atom_id res chain seq x y z
N MET A 1 -13.10 15.03 -18.69
CA MET A 1 -14.15 15.53 -17.77
C MET A 1 -13.98 14.74 -16.48
N ILE A 2 -13.74 15.39 -15.34
CA ILE A 2 -13.51 14.69 -14.06
C ILE A 2 -14.83 14.04 -13.63
N ASP A 3 -14.77 12.77 -13.24
CA ASP A 3 -15.94 12.03 -12.75
C ASP A 3 -16.59 12.79 -11.57
N PRO A 4 -17.92 13.03 -11.55
CA PRO A 4 -18.60 13.79 -10.50
C PRO A 4 -18.32 13.30 -9.06
N ILE A 5 -17.86 12.06 -8.88
CA ILE A 5 -17.50 11.51 -7.57
C ILE A 5 -16.27 12.24 -6.96
N TYR A 6 -15.38 12.84 -7.77
CA TYR A 6 -14.16 13.53 -7.29
C TYR A 6 -14.29 15.06 -7.21
N GLN A 7 -15.51 15.62 -7.20
CA GLN A 7 -15.67 17.08 -7.25
C GLN A 7 -15.06 17.80 -6.05
N ASN A 8 -15.04 17.15 -4.88
CA ASN A 8 -14.59 17.73 -3.60
C ASN A 8 -13.43 16.98 -2.93
N GLU A 9 -12.77 16.05 -3.63
CA GLU A 9 -11.64 15.30 -3.06
C GLU A 9 -10.30 15.92 -3.50
N PRO A 10 -9.26 15.91 -2.64
CA PRO A 10 -7.92 16.27 -3.06
C PRO A 10 -7.39 15.19 -4.01
N ILE A 11 -6.98 15.59 -5.21
CA ILE A 11 -6.55 14.68 -6.27
C ILE A 11 -5.28 15.19 -6.95
N LEU A 12 -4.48 14.27 -7.46
CA LEU A 12 -3.49 14.52 -8.50
C LEU A 12 -4.03 14.07 -9.85
N ILE A 13 -3.76 14.86 -10.88
CA ILE A 13 -4.15 14.57 -12.25
C ILE A 13 -2.89 14.53 -13.09
N VAL A 14 -2.60 13.42 -13.76
CA VAL A 14 -1.50 13.33 -14.72
C VAL A 14 -1.86 14.17 -15.95
N GLU A 15 -1.04 15.16 -16.30
CA GLU A 15 -1.39 16.08 -17.39
C GLU A 15 -1.47 15.37 -18.74
N GLU A 16 -0.55 14.42 -18.98
CA GLU A 16 -0.40 13.71 -20.25
C GLU A 16 -1.54 12.70 -20.50
N THR A 17 -1.99 12.00 -19.47
CA THR A 17 -2.98 10.90 -19.60
C THR A 17 -4.35 11.23 -19.03
N GLN A 18 -4.47 12.34 -18.29
CA GLN A 18 -5.65 12.70 -17.50
C GLN A 18 -6.03 11.65 -16.42
N GLN A 19 -5.10 10.76 -16.08
CA GLN A 19 -5.29 9.78 -15.01
C GLN A 19 -5.36 10.50 -13.65
N ILE A 20 -6.33 10.09 -12.83
CA ILE A 20 -6.61 10.72 -11.53
C ILE A 20 -6.13 9.80 -10.40
N PHE A 21 -5.41 10.37 -9.45
CA PHE A 21 -4.97 9.72 -8.22
C PHE A 21 -5.53 10.50 -7.02
N PRO A 22 -6.49 9.93 -6.27
CA PRO A 22 -6.96 10.54 -5.04
C PRO A 22 -5.86 10.59 -3.97
N LEU A 23 -5.73 11.74 -3.31
CA LEU A 23 -4.89 11.93 -2.12
C LEU A 23 -5.67 11.54 -0.87
N SER A 24 -6.16 10.30 -0.84
CA SER A 24 -7.06 9.78 0.21
C SER A 24 -6.33 9.24 1.45
N GLN A 25 -5.01 9.36 1.50
CA GLN A 25 -4.14 8.90 2.58
C GLN A 25 -3.33 10.09 3.14
N ASP A 26 -3.01 10.06 4.44
CA ASP A 26 -2.17 11.08 5.08
C ASP A 26 -0.72 11.07 4.55
N LEU A 27 -0.28 9.95 3.98
CA LEU A 27 1.00 9.79 3.30
C LEU A 27 0.78 9.07 1.97
N VAL A 28 1.08 9.75 0.88
CA VAL A 28 1.06 9.20 -0.49
C VAL A 28 2.51 9.11 -0.97
N THR A 29 2.95 7.90 -1.28
CA THR A 29 4.29 7.64 -1.83
C THR A 29 4.24 7.57 -3.35
N ILE A 30 5.22 8.18 -4.02
CA ILE A 30 5.35 8.20 -5.48
C ILE A 30 6.69 7.59 -5.85
N GLY A 31 6.69 6.65 -6.79
CA GLY A 31 7.93 6.06 -7.29
C GLY A 31 7.71 4.95 -8.31
N ARG A 32 8.80 4.44 -8.87
CA ARG A 32 8.78 3.38 -9.88
C ARG A 32 8.50 2.00 -9.30
N LYS A 33 8.88 1.73 -8.03
CA LYS A 33 8.64 0.44 -7.38
C LYS A 33 7.14 0.24 -7.16
N SER A 34 6.66 -0.99 -7.37
CA SER A 34 5.25 -1.37 -7.24
C SER A 34 4.65 -1.20 -5.83
N GLY A 35 5.49 -1.01 -4.80
CA GLY A 35 5.06 -0.75 -3.42
C GLY A 35 4.71 0.71 -3.11
N ASN A 36 4.84 1.64 -4.06
CA ASN A 36 4.40 3.02 -3.85
C ASN A 36 2.88 3.16 -4.03
N THR A 37 2.29 4.20 -3.44
CA THR A 37 0.87 4.53 -3.61
C THR A 37 0.57 4.89 -5.06
N ILE A 38 1.43 5.70 -5.68
CA ILE A 38 1.39 6.05 -7.10
C ILE A 38 2.62 5.42 -7.75
N VAL A 39 2.37 4.40 -8.59
CA VAL A 39 3.40 3.61 -9.25
C VAL A 39 3.61 4.14 -10.67
N LEU A 40 4.78 4.70 -10.92
CA LEU A 40 5.22 5.18 -12.23
C LEU A 40 6.21 4.18 -12.84
N GLY A 41 5.76 2.93 -13.03
CA GLY A 41 6.60 1.79 -13.39
C GLY A 41 7.41 1.95 -14.68
N ASN A 42 6.83 2.64 -15.66
CA ASN A 42 7.40 2.79 -17.01
C ASN A 42 8.30 4.03 -17.15
N ASP A 43 8.36 4.90 -16.14
CA ASP A 43 9.14 6.14 -16.19
C ASP A 43 10.52 5.90 -15.56
N LEU A 44 11.53 5.68 -16.40
CA LEU A 44 12.89 5.36 -15.96
C LEU A 44 13.58 6.54 -15.26
N ARG A 45 13.07 7.76 -15.41
CA ARG A 45 13.59 8.95 -14.71
C ARG A 45 13.00 9.07 -13.31
N VAL A 46 12.04 8.20 -12.95
CA VAL A 46 11.50 8.08 -11.61
C VAL A 46 12.30 7.06 -10.77
N SER A 47 12.77 7.50 -9.61
CA SER A 47 13.43 6.62 -8.63
C SER A 47 12.46 5.61 -8.02
N ARG A 48 13.00 4.49 -7.50
CA ARG A 48 12.20 3.40 -6.89
C ARG A 48 11.26 3.92 -5.81
N HIS A 49 11.75 4.79 -4.93
CA HIS A 49 10.99 5.66 -4.05
C HIS A 49 11.46 7.08 -4.37
N HIS A 50 10.56 7.97 -4.82
CA HIS A 50 10.97 9.24 -5.40
C HIS A 50 10.53 10.42 -4.54
N ALA A 51 9.22 10.51 -4.26
CA ALA A 51 8.65 11.60 -3.51
C ALA A 51 7.54 11.10 -2.59
N THR A 52 7.22 11.90 -1.59
CA THR A 52 6.06 11.69 -0.72
C THR A 52 5.24 12.95 -0.62
N ILE A 53 3.92 12.81 -0.66
CA ILE A 53 2.97 13.87 -0.34
C ILE A 53 2.31 13.52 1.00
N GLN A 54 2.25 14.47 1.91
CA GLN A 54 1.75 14.27 3.27
C GLN A 54 0.71 15.32 3.64
N TRP A 55 -0.38 14.90 4.28
CA TRP A 55 -1.34 15.79 4.90
C TRP A 55 -0.90 16.12 6.32
N ARG A 56 -0.66 17.41 6.62
CA ARG A 56 -0.26 17.88 7.95
C ARG A 56 -0.86 19.25 8.23
N GLY A 57 -1.54 19.39 9.37
CA GLY A 57 -2.02 20.69 9.85
C GLY A 57 -2.96 21.43 8.89
N GLY A 58 -3.80 20.70 8.14
CA GLY A 58 -4.73 21.30 7.17
C GLY A 58 -4.15 21.57 5.78
N HIS A 59 -2.89 21.18 5.53
CA HIS A 59 -2.23 21.43 4.26
C HIS A 59 -1.51 20.18 3.73
N TYR A 60 -1.40 20.09 2.41
CA TYR A 60 -0.59 19.06 1.75
C TYR A 60 0.85 19.55 1.57
N PHE A 61 1.81 18.67 1.85
CA PHE A 61 3.22 18.94 1.68
C PHE A 61 3.88 17.85 0.86
N ILE A 62 4.72 18.23 -0.10
CA ILE A 62 5.56 17.30 -0.86
C ILE A 62 7.01 17.36 -0.37
N ARG A 63 7.69 16.21 -0.45
CA ARG A 63 9.12 16.07 -0.18
C ARG A 63 9.71 15.05 -1.15
N ASP A 64 10.90 15.36 -1.67
CA ASP A 64 11.75 14.39 -2.35
C ASP A 64 12.45 13.47 -1.34
N VAL A 65 12.50 12.16 -1.58
CA VAL A 65 13.11 11.16 -0.68
C VAL A 65 14.49 10.67 -1.12
N GLY A 66 15.24 11.53 -1.82
CA GLY A 66 16.58 11.21 -2.31
C GLY A 66 16.56 10.64 -3.73
N SER A 67 15.71 11.20 -4.58
CA SER A 67 15.60 10.78 -5.97
C SER A 67 16.80 11.23 -6.80
N SER A 68 17.13 10.48 -7.86
CA SER A 68 18.27 10.79 -8.73
C SER A 68 18.08 12.05 -9.58
N ASN A 69 16.84 12.37 -9.96
CA ASN A 69 16.52 13.48 -10.87
C ASN A 69 15.85 14.66 -10.17
N GLY A 70 15.52 14.53 -8.89
CA GLY A 70 14.82 15.54 -8.11
C GLY A 70 13.32 15.61 -8.41
N THR A 71 12.60 16.22 -7.47
CA THR A 71 11.19 16.60 -7.59
C THR A 71 11.09 18.11 -7.84
N PHE A 72 10.20 18.55 -8.73
CA PHE A 72 10.01 19.97 -9.03
C PHE A 72 8.56 20.37 -8.75
N VAL A 73 8.37 21.58 -8.21
CA VAL A 73 7.06 22.20 -8.05
C VAL A 73 7.08 23.55 -8.79
N ASN A 74 6.19 23.71 -9.76
CA ASN A 74 6.11 24.89 -10.64
C ASN A 74 7.46 25.23 -11.30
N GLY A 75 8.20 24.21 -11.75
CA GLY A 75 9.50 24.35 -12.41
C GLY A 75 10.68 24.62 -11.47
N VAL A 76 10.46 24.66 -10.15
CA VAL A 76 11.51 24.85 -9.14
C VAL A 76 11.78 23.54 -8.43
N GLN A 77 13.04 23.08 -8.43
CA GLN A 77 13.45 21.88 -7.70
C GLN A 77 13.29 22.09 -6.20
N ILE A 78 12.63 21.15 -5.53
CA ILE A 78 12.48 21.18 -4.07
C ILE A 78 13.65 20.43 -3.43
N SER A 79 14.25 21.02 -2.40
CA SER A 79 15.28 20.38 -1.57
C SER A 79 14.77 20.01 -0.18
N GLU A 80 13.63 20.57 0.22
CA GLU A 80 13.01 20.45 1.53
C GLU A 80 11.50 20.23 1.40
N LEU A 81 10.83 20.01 2.53
CA LEU A 81 9.38 19.90 2.59
C LEU A 81 8.71 21.18 2.04
N ARG A 82 7.85 21.03 1.03
CA ARG A 82 7.18 22.14 0.34
C ARG A 82 5.66 22.00 0.45
N GLN A 83 4.98 23.04 0.93
CA GLN A 83 3.51 23.10 0.90
C GLN A 83 3.00 23.18 -0.55
N LEU A 84 1.93 22.44 -0.83
CA LEU A 84 1.24 22.42 -2.12
C LEU A 84 -0.04 23.25 -2.05
N GLU A 85 -0.32 23.99 -3.12
CA GLU A 85 -1.55 24.73 -3.35
C GLU A 85 -2.35 24.14 -4.50
N SER A 86 -3.67 24.32 -4.49
CA SER A 86 -4.53 23.86 -5.58
C SER A 86 -4.10 24.49 -6.91
N GLY A 87 -3.82 23.67 -7.91
CA GLY A 87 -3.35 24.10 -9.23
C GLY A 87 -1.84 23.96 -9.44
N ASP A 88 -1.06 23.67 -8.40
CA ASP A 88 0.39 23.45 -8.52
C ASP A 88 0.72 22.32 -9.51
N LYS A 89 1.79 22.55 -10.28
CA LYS A 89 2.39 21.57 -11.18
C LYS A 89 3.53 20.86 -10.45
N ILE A 90 3.48 19.54 -10.38
CA ILE A 90 4.48 18.70 -9.72
C ILE A 90 5.10 17.81 -10.79
N GLU A 91 6.42 17.88 -10.96
CA GLU A 91 7.15 17.08 -11.94
C GLU A 91 8.01 16.04 -11.21
N VAL A 92 7.84 14.79 -11.62
CA VAL A 92 8.54 13.63 -11.05
C VAL A 92 8.96 12.74 -12.23
N GLY A 93 10.26 12.72 -12.54
CA GLY A 93 10.75 12.07 -13.77
C GLY A 93 10.24 12.78 -15.02
N ASP A 94 9.60 12.03 -15.91
CA ASP A 94 8.93 12.56 -17.12
C ASP A 94 7.42 12.75 -16.91
N THR A 95 6.90 12.43 -15.72
CA THR A 95 5.48 12.54 -15.40
C THR A 95 5.17 13.89 -14.75
N THR A 96 4.17 14.58 -15.29
CA THR A 96 3.64 15.82 -14.70
C THR A 96 2.31 15.57 -14.02
N PHE A 97 2.20 15.95 -12.76
CA PHE A 97 0.93 16.03 -12.05
C PHE A 97 0.46 17.48 -11.88
N ARG A 98 -0.85 17.68 -11.96
CA ARG A 98 -1.53 18.87 -11.47
C ARG A 98 -2.33 18.50 -10.22
N ILE A 99 -2.09 19.21 -9.13
CA ILE A 99 -2.86 19.00 -7.91
C ILE A 99 -4.16 19.81 -7.94
N LYS A 100 -5.25 19.22 -7.46
CA LYS A 100 -6.49 19.91 -7.19
C LYS A 100 -6.87 19.61 -5.75
N LEU A 101 -6.86 20.64 -4.92
CA LEU A 101 -7.31 20.58 -3.53
C LEU A 101 -8.73 21.16 -3.45
N PRO A 102 -9.59 20.64 -2.54
CA PRO A 102 -10.84 21.30 -2.22
C PRO A 102 -10.53 22.71 -1.68
N LEU A 103 -11.38 23.67 -2.02
CA LEU A 103 -11.31 24.99 -1.40
C LEU A 103 -11.68 24.80 0.08
N ASP A 104 -10.81 25.25 0.99
CA ASP A 104 -11.16 25.34 2.40
C ASP A 104 -12.38 26.27 2.53
N GLU A 105 -13.55 25.71 2.83
CA GLU A 105 -14.69 26.50 3.30
C GLU A 105 -14.54 26.90 4.78
N THR A 106 -13.37 26.64 5.39
CA THR A 106 -13.02 27.02 6.77
C THR A 106 -12.39 28.40 6.88
N GLU A 107 -12.85 29.37 6.09
CA GLU A 107 -12.79 30.77 6.52
C GLU A 107 -14.13 31.17 7.13
N PRO A 108 -14.16 31.69 8.38
CA PRO A 108 -15.33 32.41 8.84
C PRO A 108 -15.53 33.60 7.90
N ARG A 109 -16.67 33.65 7.21
CA ARG A 109 -17.09 34.81 6.41
C ARG A 109 -17.24 36.04 7.30
N LEU A 110 -16.15 36.75 7.58
CA LEU A 110 -16.13 38.04 8.23
C LEU A 110 -14.91 38.85 7.78
N SER A 111 -15.01 39.48 6.60
CA SER A 111 -14.66 40.90 6.43
C SER A 111 -14.67 41.29 4.94
N GLN A 112 -15.74 41.94 4.51
CA GLN A 112 -15.65 43.10 3.62
C GLN A 112 -16.87 43.99 3.88
N SER A 113 -16.68 44.92 4.81
CA SER A 113 -17.51 46.10 4.97
C SER A 113 -17.05 47.18 3.97
N GLY A 114 -17.97 47.60 3.10
CA GLY A 114 -17.89 48.80 2.28
C GLY A 114 -19.31 49.26 1.92
N GLN A 115 -19.96 49.98 2.83
CA GLN A 115 -21.30 50.62 2.75
C GLN A 115 -21.38 51.74 1.68
N PRO A 116 -22.55 52.37 1.33
CA PRO A 116 -23.80 52.57 2.11
C PRO A 116 -25.12 52.38 1.27
N ALA A 117 -26.39 52.54 1.69
CA ALA A 117 -27.02 53.42 2.68
C ALA A 117 -28.56 53.13 2.89
N VAL A 118 -29.06 53.40 4.12
CA VAL A 118 -30.40 53.87 4.61
C VAL A 118 -31.69 52.98 4.56
N PRO A 119 -32.70 53.15 5.45
CA PRO A 119 -32.73 52.78 6.89
C PRO A 119 -34.00 51.96 7.31
N ALA A 120 -34.01 51.40 8.52
CA ALA A 120 -35.25 51.12 9.27
C ALA A 120 -35.02 51.37 10.77
N PRO A 121 -36.01 51.92 11.51
CA PRO A 121 -35.76 52.53 12.83
C PRO A 121 -35.84 51.56 14.01
N ALA A 122 -34.95 51.83 14.97
CA ALA A 122 -35.05 51.70 16.43
C ALA A 122 -36.04 50.69 17.05
N ARG A 123 -35.51 49.74 17.84
CA ARG A 123 -36.07 49.42 19.18
C ARG A 123 -35.12 48.66 20.11
N LEU A 124 -34.66 49.38 21.14
CA LEU A 124 -34.39 49.02 22.55
C LEU A 124 -33.97 47.58 22.92
N GLU A 125 -32.81 47.56 23.57
CA GLU A 125 -32.25 46.59 24.54
C GLU A 125 -33.27 45.72 25.30
N ARG A 126 -32.87 44.47 25.55
CA ARG A 126 -32.97 43.82 26.86
C ARG A 126 -32.14 42.52 26.94
N GLN A 127 -31.13 42.59 27.79
CA GLN A 127 -30.78 41.66 28.88
C GLN A 127 -30.45 40.19 28.56
N GLN A 128 -29.20 39.87 28.92
CA GLN A 128 -28.64 38.57 29.29
C GLN A 128 -29.63 37.69 30.07
N THR A 129 -29.75 36.44 29.66
CA THR A 129 -29.85 35.33 30.62
C THR A 129 -28.91 34.21 30.22
N ASP A 130 -28.30 33.68 31.26
CA ASP A 130 -27.16 32.80 31.35
C ASP A 130 -27.63 31.35 31.23
N HIS A 131 -27.18 30.63 30.20
CA HIS A 131 -27.36 29.18 30.09
C HIS A 131 -26.03 28.53 29.69
N THR A 132 -25.23 28.24 30.72
CA THR A 132 -24.15 27.25 30.66
C THR A 132 -24.75 25.89 30.30
N VAL A 133 -24.57 25.46 29.05
CA VAL A 133 -24.78 24.07 28.64
C VAL A 133 -23.42 23.40 28.61
N MET A 134 -23.25 22.38 29.46
CA MET A 134 -22.11 21.46 29.41
C MET A 134 -21.89 20.97 27.98
N ARG A 135 -20.76 21.33 27.38
CA ARG A 135 -20.26 20.63 26.19
C ARG A 135 -19.73 19.28 26.66
N VAL A 136 -20.51 18.22 26.38
CA VAL A 136 -19.96 16.87 26.34
C VAL A 136 -18.97 16.87 25.18
N ASN A 137 -17.68 16.82 25.51
CA ASN A 137 -16.63 16.55 24.54
C ASN A 137 -16.75 15.08 24.10
N THR A 138 -17.51 14.82 23.04
CA THR A 138 -17.36 13.56 22.30
C THR A 138 -16.26 13.80 21.26
N PRO A 139 -15.11 13.09 21.33
CA PRO A 139 -14.14 13.13 20.24
C PRO A 139 -14.80 12.57 18.96
N PRO A 140 -14.54 13.16 17.78
CA PRO A 140 -15.12 12.67 16.54
C PRO A 140 -14.61 11.25 16.24
N PRO A 141 -15.45 10.34 15.73
CA PRO A 141 -14.98 9.05 15.24
C PRO A 141 -14.17 9.30 13.96
N SER A 142 -12.85 9.35 14.08
CA SER A 142 -11.94 9.42 12.94
C SER A 142 -11.73 8.01 12.40
N THR A 143 -12.29 7.72 11.22
CA THR A 143 -11.71 6.90 10.13
C THR A 143 -12.81 6.56 9.13
N ASN A 144 -12.63 6.92 7.87
CA ASN A 144 -13.47 6.44 6.78
C ASN A 144 -13.30 4.91 6.69
N PRO A 145 -14.36 4.08 6.84
CA PRO A 145 -14.24 2.62 6.85
C PRO A 145 -13.91 2.05 5.47
N TYR A 146 -14.05 2.82 4.39
CA TYR A 146 -13.77 2.36 3.02
C TYR A 146 -12.29 2.55 2.65
N VAL A 147 -11.59 1.46 2.32
CA VAL A 147 -10.15 1.49 1.96
C VAL A 147 -9.89 1.88 0.50
N GLY A 148 -10.94 2.06 -0.31
CA GLY A 148 -10.82 2.27 -1.75
C GLY A 148 -10.64 0.98 -2.55
N PRO A 149 -10.13 1.06 -3.80
CA PRO A 149 -9.98 -0.10 -4.69
C PRO A 149 -8.78 -1.01 -4.35
N ARG A 150 -7.98 -0.63 -3.35
CA ARG A 150 -6.84 -1.45 -2.91
C ARG A 150 -7.31 -2.66 -2.10
N THR A 151 -6.41 -3.63 -2.00
CA THR A 151 -6.61 -4.78 -1.12
C THR A 151 -6.59 -4.34 0.34
N PHE A 152 -7.49 -4.89 1.17
CA PHE A 152 -7.45 -4.69 2.62
C PHE A 152 -6.23 -5.39 3.22
N SER A 153 -5.54 -4.75 4.15
CA SER A 153 -4.44 -5.37 4.90
C SER A 153 -4.96 -6.25 6.05
N GLN A 154 -4.10 -7.06 6.65
CA GLN A 154 -4.45 -7.85 7.84
C GLN A 154 -4.95 -6.98 9.01
N GLU A 155 -4.40 -5.78 9.18
CA GLU A 155 -4.76 -4.86 10.26
C GLU A 155 -6.15 -4.23 10.05
N GLU A 156 -6.67 -4.28 8.83
CA GLU A 156 -7.97 -3.72 8.46
C GLU A 156 -9.08 -4.78 8.41
N SER A 157 -8.83 -5.95 9.00
CA SER A 157 -9.77 -7.07 8.99
C SER A 157 -11.14 -6.70 9.57
N ASP A 158 -11.18 -5.81 10.57
CA ASP A 158 -12.41 -5.31 11.19
C ASP A 158 -13.27 -4.48 10.23
N ARG A 159 -12.68 -3.95 9.15
CA ARG A 159 -13.36 -3.15 8.13
C ARG A 159 -13.83 -3.99 6.94
N PHE A 160 -13.44 -5.26 6.87
CA PHE A 160 -13.81 -6.17 5.80
C PHE A 160 -14.90 -7.13 6.28
N PHE A 161 -16.17 -6.88 5.94
CA PHE A 161 -17.33 -7.58 6.49
C PHE A 161 -18.14 -8.39 5.44
N GLY A 162 -18.95 -9.34 5.91
CA GLY A 162 -19.96 -10.03 5.09
C GLY A 162 -19.44 -11.16 4.21
N ARG A 163 -18.24 -11.68 4.51
CA ARG A 163 -17.55 -12.74 3.75
C ARG A 163 -17.05 -13.88 4.65
N GLU A 164 -17.62 -13.99 5.84
CA GLU A 164 -17.27 -14.96 6.87
C GLU A 164 -17.48 -16.40 6.40
N THR A 165 -18.56 -16.63 5.65
CA THR A 165 -18.89 -17.96 5.13
C THR A 165 -17.89 -18.35 4.04
N GLU A 166 -17.63 -17.48 3.07
CA GLU A 166 -16.65 -17.74 2.02
C GLU A 166 -15.23 -17.93 2.59
N ALA A 167 -14.85 -17.15 3.60
CA ALA A 167 -13.56 -17.34 4.28
C ALA A 167 -13.45 -18.73 4.93
N ARG A 168 -14.51 -19.19 5.61
CA ARG A 168 -14.53 -20.50 6.27
C ARG A 168 -14.50 -21.65 5.28
N GLU A 169 -15.23 -21.52 4.17
CA GLU A 169 -15.20 -22.49 3.07
C GLU A 169 -13.81 -22.56 2.44
N LEU A 170 -13.20 -21.40 2.15
CA LEU A 170 -11.86 -21.32 1.60
C LEU A 170 -10.81 -21.90 2.57
N LEU A 171 -10.92 -21.61 3.87
CA LEU A 171 -10.05 -22.20 4.90
C LEU A 171 -10.15 -23.73 4.89
N SER A 172 -11.38 -24.27 4.83
CA SER A 172 -11.61 -25.72 4.83
C SER A 172 -10.95 -26.37 3.62
N LEU A 173 -11.10 -25.76 2.44
CA LEU A 173 -10.46 -26.22 1.21
C LEU A 173 -8.93 -26.14 1.28
N VAL A 174 -8.38 -25.06 1.83
CA VAL A 174 -6.91 -24.90 1.97
C VAL A 174 -6.32 -25.93 2.92
N ILE A 175 -7.06 -26.33 3.96
CA ILE A 175 -6.61 -27.36 4.90
C ILE A 175 -6.77 -28.77 4.31
N SER A 176 -7.83 -29.04 3.53
CA SER A 176 -8.10 -30.39 3.01
C SER A 176 -7.43 -30.71 1.69
N GLU A 177 -7.22 -29.69 0.84
CA GLU A 177 -6.73 -29.86 -0.53
C GLU A 177 -5.28 -29.42 -0.67
N ARG A 178 -4.53 -30.16 -1.49
CA ARG A 178 -3.13 -29.82 -1.82
C ARG A 178 -3.01 -28.60 -2.73
N LEU A 179 -4.06 -28.27 -3.49
CA LEU A 179 -4.11 -27.14 -4.40
C LEU A 179 -5.52 -26.56 -4.46
N VAL A 180 -5.62 -25.28 -4.16
CA VAL A 180 -6.88 -24.52 -4.26
C VAL A 180 -6.71 -23.41 -5.28
N LEU A 181 -7.52 -23.45 -6.34
CA LEU A 181 -7.61 -22.36 -7.31
C LEU A 181 -8.76 -21.43 -6.93
N PHE A 182 -8.43 -20.22 -6.46
CA PHE A 182 -9.41 -19.21 -6.11
C PHE A 182 -9.48 -18.10 -7.17
N TYR A 183 -10.59 -18.03 -7.91
CA TYR A 183 -10.77 -17.10 -9.03
C TYR A 183 -12.11 -16.35 -8.96
N ALA A 184 -12.13 -15.15 -9.52
CA ALA A 184 -13.27 -14.23 -9.59
C ALA A 184 -12.89 -13.04 -10.49
N GLN A 185 -13.86 -12.19 -10.85
CA GLN A 185 -13.59 -10.94 -11.56
C GLN A 185 -12.56 -10.06 -10.82
N SER A 186 -11.82 -9.23 -11.58
CA SER A 186 -10.91 -8.23 -10.98
C SER A 186 -11.70 -7.29 -10.06
N GLY A 187 -11.12 -6.89 -8.93
CA GLY A 187 -11.80 -6.04 -7.94
C GLY A 187 -12.82 -6.74 -7.04
N ALA A 188 -13.13 -8.04 -7.25
CA ALA A 188 -14.08 -8.78 -6.40
C ALA A 188 -13.63 -9.00 -4.94
N GLY A 189 -12.45 -8.50 -4.54
CA GLY A 189 -11.93 -8.62 -3.17
C GLY A 189 -11.22 -9.93 -2.86
N LYS A 190 -10.76 -10.69 -3.86
CA LYS A 190 -10.07 -11.98 -3.64
C LYS A 190 -8.86 -11.87 -2.72
N SER A 191 -7.93 -10.99 -3.08
CA SER A 191 -6.73 -10.72 -2.29
C SER A 191 -7.10 -10.15 -0.91
N SER A 192 -8.20 -9.40 -0.81
CA SER A 192 -8.68 -8.84 0.45
C SER A 192 -9.18 -9.94 1.37
N LEU A 193 -9.95 -10.89 0.85
CA LEU A 193 -10.44 -12.05 1.59
C LEU A 193 -9.27 -12.92 2.09
N ILE A 194 -8.27 -13.15 1.23
CA ILE A 194 -7.07 -13.89 1.61
C ILE A 194 -6.34 -13.16 2.75
N ASN A 195 -6.05 -11.88 2.58
CA ASN A 195 -5.27 -11.11 3.54
C ASN A 195 -5.99 -10.89 4.87
N THR A 196 -7.27 -10.54 4.84
CA THR A 196 -8.02 -10.15 6.06
C THR A 196 -8.61 -11.33 6.82
N ARG A 197 -8.95 -12.43 6.13
CA ARG A 197 -9.66 -13.55 6.77
C ARG A 197 -8.86 -14.83 6.75
N LEU A 198 -8.43 -15.28 5.57
CA LEU A 198 -7.77 -16.59 5.46
C LEU A 198 -6.43 -16.61 6.19
N VAL A 199 -5.53 -15.64 5.93
CA VAL A 199 -4.19 -15.61 6.52
C VAL A 199 -4.24 -15.53 8.05
N PRO A 200 -5.04 -14.63 8.67
CA PRO A 200 -5.17 -14.62 10.13
C PRO A 200 -5.71 -15.94 10.70
N GLN A 201 -6.68 -16.59 10.04
CA GLN A 201 -7.22 -17.87 10.50
C GLN A 201 -6.20 -19.01 10.41
N LEU A 202 -5.40 -19.07 9.33
CA LEU A 202 -4.31 -20.04 9.21
C LEU A 202 -3.25 -19.82 10.30
N ARG A 203 -2.88 -18.57 10.58
CA ARG A 203 -1.94 -18.22 11.66
C ARG A 203 -2.49 -18.56 13.04
N GLN A 204 -3.77 -18.30 13.30
CA GLN A 204 -4.44 -18.71 14.55
C GLN A 204 -4.48 -20.23 14.73
N ALA A 205 -4.50 -20.98 13.64
CA ALA A 205 -4.36 -22.44 13.64
C ALA A 205 -2.91 -22.93 13.77
N ASN A 206 -1.94 -22.02 14.03
CA ASN A 206 -0.50 -22.29 14.09
C ASN A 206 0.05 -22.94 12.81
N LEU A 207 -0.55 -22.66 11.65
CA LEU A 207 -0.01 -23.10 10.37
C LEU A 207 1.00 -22.07 9.83
N PRO A 208 2.16 -22.51 9.29
CA PRO A 208 3.09 -21.61 8.64
C PRO A 208 2.44 -21.04 7.37
N VAL A 209 2.45 -19.71 7.26
CA VAL A 209 1.94 -19.00 6.09
C VAL A 209 3.11 -18.28 5.44
N LEU A 210 3.55 -18.80 4.30
CA LEU A 210 4.61 -18.20 3.51
C LEU A 210 4.15 -16.86 2.89
N PRO A 211 5.09 -15.97 2.52
CA PRO A 211 4.76 -14.72 1.85
C PRO A 211 4.05 -14.94 0.51
N ILE A 212 3.35 -13.90 0.05
CA ILE A 212 2.61 -13.95 -1.20
C ILE A 212 3.58 -13.96 -2.38
N GLY A 213 3.68 -15.13 -3.02
CA GLY A 213 4.42 -15.30 -4.26
C GLY A 213 3.77 -14.61 -5.46
N ARG A 214 4.56 -13.89 -6.26
CA ARG A 214 4.18 -13.30 -7.54
C ARG A 214 5.05 -13.84 -8.66
N VAL A 215 4.44 -14.60 -9.55
CA VAL A 215 5.15 -15.21 -10.70
C VAL A 215 5.40 -14.23 -11.85
N SER A 216 4.75 -13.07 -11.85
CA SER A 216 4.87 -12.06 -12.91
C SER A 216 5.68 -10.86 -12.44
N GLY A 217 6.59 -10.37 -13.29
CA GLY A 217 7.42 -9.21 -13.03
C GLY A 217 8.49 -9.02 -14.10
N GLU A 218 9.15 -7.86 -14.07
CA GLU A 218 10.30 -7.56 -14.92
C GLU A 218 11.61 -7.87 -14.18
N LEU A 219 12.67 -8.15 -14.95
CA LEU A 219 13.99 -8.34 -14.37
C LEU A 219 14.53 -7.01 -13.82
N PRO A 220 15.09 -7.00 -12.60
CA PRO A 220 15.84 -5.85 -12.12
C PRO A 220 17.00 -5.53 -13.07
N GLU A 221 17.33 -4.25 -13.25
CA GLU A 221 18.43 -3.81 -14.15
C GLU A 221 19.78 -4.48 -13.86
N ALA A 222 20.00 -4.92 -12.61
CA ALA A 222 21.20 -5.65 -12.24
C ALA A 222 21.28 -7.06 -12.86
N VAL A 223 20.16 -7.63 -13.34
CA VAL A 223 20.05 -9.01 -13.80
C VAL A 223 19.83 -9.04 -15.31
N GLU A 224 20.83 -9.52 -16.06
CA GLU A 224 20.79 -9.56 -17.52
C GLU A 224 19.94 -10.72 -18.07
N ALA A 225 20.01 -11.88 -17.42
CA ALA A 225 19.29 -13.08 -17.82
C ALA A 225 19.02 -14.00 -16.62
N VAL A 226 17.97 -14.80 -16.73
CA VAL A 226 17.56 -15.82 -15.75
C VAL A 226 17.12 -17.07 -16.48
N ASP A 227 17.25 -18.23 -15.85
CA ASP A 227 16.87 -19.50 -16.48
C ASP A 227 15.34 -19.62 -16.61
N ASN A 228 14.62 -19.18 -15.58
CA ASN A 228 13.16 -19.14 -15.58
C ASN A 228 12.64 -17.87 -14.89
N ILE A 229 12.07 -16.96 -15.68
CA ILE A 229 11.57 -15.67 -15.21
C ILE A 229 10.42 -15.80 -14.20
N TYR A 230 9.60 -16.84 -14.29
CA TYR A 230 8.47 -17.04 -13.39
C TYR A 230 8.94 -17.51 -12.01
N ILE A 231 9.89 -18.44 -11.98
CA ILE A 231 10.52 -18.87 -10.73
C ILE A 231 11.29 -17.71 -10.12
N PHE A 232 12.12 -17.03 -10.90
CA PHE A 232 12.87 -15.87 -10.43
C PHE A 232 11.99 -14.81 -9.76
N ASN A 233 10.90 -14.39 -10.41
CA ASN A 233 9.97 -13.42 -9.85
C ASN A 233 9.26 -13.95 -8.59
N LEU A 234 8.91 -15.24 -8.58
CA LEU A 234 8.32 -15.89 -7.42
C LEU A 234 9.27 -15.80 -6.21
N LEU A 235 10.54 -16.21 -6.37
CA LEU A 235 11.53 -16.17 -5.28
C LEU A 235 11.76 -14.73 -4.81
N LEU A 236 11.96 -13.80 -5.75
CA LEU A 236 12.18 -12.38 -5.47
C LEU A 236 11.01 -11.74 -4.72
N SER A 237 9.78 -12.19 -4.97
CA SER A 237 8.59 -11.68 -4.28
C SER A 237 8.36 -12.27 -2.89
N MET A 238 8.93 -13.44 -2.62
CA MET A 238 8.80 -14.15 -1.34
C MET A 238 9.92 -13.81 -0.36
N ASP A 239 11.04 -13.28 -0.85
CA ASP A 239 12.17 -12.88 -0.03
C ASP A 239 12.04 -11.41 0.40
N GLU A 240 11.88 -11.19 1.70
CA GLU A 240 11.73 -9.85 2.28
C GLU A 240 13.07 -9.21 2.70
N SER A 241 14.20 -9.85 2.39
CA SER A 241 15.54 -9.30 2.65
C SER A 241 16.02 -8.34 1.56
N ASP A 242 17.00 -7.49 1.91
CA ASP A 242 17.67 -6.56 0.98
C ASP A 242 18.84 -7.22 0.20
N GLY A 243 18.79 -8.54 -0.01
CA GLY A 243 19.85 -9.30 -0.66
C GLY A 243 19.99 -9.02 -2.16
N ASN A 244 21.11 -9.45 -2.75
CA ASN A 244 21.36 -9.25 -4.18
C ASN A 244 20.45 -10.17 -5.03
N PRO A 245 19.56 -9.63 -5.89
CA PRO A 245 18.64 -10.44 -6.69
C PRO A 245 19.32 -11.46 -7.60
N LYS A 246 20.60 -11.24 -7.97
CA LYS A 246 21.36 -12.17 -8.82
C LYS A 246 21.44 -13.59 -8.25
N ARG A 247 21.33 -13.76 -6.93
CA ARG A 247 21.39 -15.08 -6.28
C ARG A 247 20.27 -16.03 -6.74
N PHE A 248 19.14 -15.48 -7.18
CA PHE A 248 17.99 -16.28 -7.63
C PHE A 248 18.01 -16.64 -9.13
N THR A 249 18.99 -16.16 -9.89
CA THR A 249 19.02 -16.28 -11.37
C THR A 249 18.93 -17.72 -11.90
N ARG A 250 19.46 -18.68 -11.14
CA ARG A 250 19.47 -20.12 -11.45
C ARG A 250 18.89 -20.99 -10.34
N MET A 251 18.29 -20.38 -9.32
CA MET A 251 17.81 -21.09 -8.14
C MET A 251 16.47 -21.78 -8.44
N THR A 252 16.29 -23.00 -7.95
CA THR A 252 14.99 -23.67 -8.03
C THR A 252 14.09 -23.26 -6.87
N LEU A 253 12.77 -23.46 -7.01
CA LEU A 253 11.85 -23.23 -5.90
C LEU A 253 12.13 -24.14 -4.70
N SER A 254 12.52 -25.39 -4.95
CA SER A 254 12.85 -26.33 -3.87
C SER A 254 14.04 -25.85 -3.05
N ASP A 255 15.14 -25.47 -3.71
CA ASP A 255 16.34 -24.98 -3.02
C ASP A 255 16.06 -23.69 -2.24
N PHE A 256 15.21 -22.83 -2.82
CA PHE A 256 14.77 -21.62 -2.14
C PHE A 256 14.01 -21.91 -0.84
N LEU A 257 13.03 -22.81 -0.90
CA LEU A 257 12.16 -23.13 0.24
C LEU A 257 12.91 -23.82 1.38
N VAL A 258 13.98 -24.56 1.09
CA VAL A 258 14.82 -25.20 2.13
C VAL A 258 15.49 -24.16 3.02
N ASN A 259 15.95 -23.05 2.45
CA ASN A 259 16.64 -21.98 3.18
C ASN A 259 15.74 -20.76 3.45
N LEU A 260 14.43 -20.86 3.18
CA LEU A 260 13.47 -19.82 3.49
C LEU A 260 13.14 -19.90 4.98
N THR A 261 13.59 -18.91 5.75
CA THR A 261 13.46 -18.90 7.21
C THR A 261 12.76 -17.66 7.73
N SER A 262 12.36 -17.69 8.99
CA SER A 262 11.72 -16.58 9.69
C SER A 262 12.10 -16.60 11.17
N LEU A 263 12.38 -15.42 11.74
CA LEU A 263 12.66 -15.27 13.17
C LEU A 263 11.39 -15.11 14.01
N ASP A 264 10.32 -14.59 13.41
CA ASP A 264 9.07 -14.24 14.09
C ASP A 264 7.84 -14.99 13.54
N GLY A 265 8.03 -15.82 12.52
CA GLY A 265 6.97 -16.54 11.81
C GLY A 265 6.11 -15.66 10.89
N THR A 266 6.48 -14.38 10.72
CA THR A 266 5.72 -13.39 9.98
C THR A 266 6.48 -12.73 8.84
N HIS A 267 7.79 -12.54 9.00
CA HIS A 267 8.69 -12.01 7.98
C HIS A 267 9.64 -13.13 7.54
N TYR A 268 9.61 -13.48 6.26
CA TYR A 268 10.43 -14.55 5.73
C TYR A 268 11.54 -13.98 4.85
N TYR A 269 12.73 -14.55 4.99
CA TYR A 269 13.88 -14.18 4.19
C TYR A 269 14.68 -15.42 3.81
N TYR A 270 15.39 -15.29 2.69
CA TYR A 270 16.33 -16.33 2.27
C TYR A 270 17.62 -16.24 3.09
N ASP A 271 17.99 -17.32 3.76
CA ASP A 271 19.24 -17.42 4.52
C ASP A 271 20.38 -17.96 3.64
N ASP A 272 21.34 -17.10 3.31
CA ASP A 272 22.55 -17.47 2.57
C ASP A 272 23.60 -18.18 3.45
N THR A 273 23.39 -18.28 4.77
CA THR A 273 24.39 -18.80 5.72
C THR A 273 24.24 -20.29 6.02
N THR A 274 23.10 -20.87 5.68
CA THR A 274 22.93 -22.32 5.68
C THR A 274 23.58 -22.87 4.42
N GLU A 275 24.86 -23.23 4.51
CA GLU A 275 25.42 -24.22 3.58
C GLU A 275 24.45 -25.39 3.56
N THR A 276 23.82 -25.62 2.41
CA THR A 276 23.05 -26.82 2.14
C THR A 276 23.95 -27.99 2.48
N ASN A 277 23.70 -28.65 3.62
CA ASN A 277 24.02 -30.05 3.74
C ASN A 277 23.26 -30.70 2.58
N GLU A 278 23.97 -30.94 1.49
CA GLU A 278 23.57 -31.93 0.51
C GLU A 278 23.28 -33.19 1.32
N ILE A 279 22.00 -33.45 1.58
CA ILE A 279 21.58 -34.80 1.94
C ILE A 279 21.86 -35.58 0.68
N ASP A 280 22.95 -36.36 0.70
CA ASP A 280 23.27 -37.28 -0.37
C ASP A 280 22.05 -38.19 -0.52
N PRO A 281 21.44 -38.31 -1.73
CA PRO A 281 20.37 -39.27 -1.94
C PRO A 281 20.78 -40.73 -1.67
N ASN A 282 22.07 -41.01 -1.44
CA ASN A 282 22.57 -42.30 -0.92
C ASN A 282 22.50 -42.44 0.62
N ASP A 283 22.25 -41.38 1.38
CA ASP A 283 22.10 -41.45 2.85
C ASP A 283 20.72 -42.00 3.29
N LEU A 284 19.88 -42.45 2.35
CA LEU A 284 18.60 -43.11 2.62
C LEU A 284 18.65 -44.65 2.52
N GLU A 285 19.83 -45.26 2.37
CA GLU A 285 19.97 -46.72 2.34
C GLU A 285 20.75 -47.26 3.55
N GLU A 286 20.30 -47.04 4.79
CA GLU A 286 20.81 -47.87 5.90
C GLU A 286 19.96 -47.91 7.19
N GLU A 287 18.64 -48.08 7.12
CA GLU A 287 17.89 -48.63 8.28
C GLU A 287 16.72 -49.51 7.83
N GLU A 288 16.97 -50.81 7.64
CA GLU A 288 16.05 -51.90 8.01
C GLU A 288 16.78 -53.26 7.91
N LEU A 289 17.66 -53.54 8.88
CA LEU A 289 18.07 -54.92 9.16
C LEU A 289 17.09 -55.52 10.17
N TYR A 290 16.11 -56.26 9.65
CA TYR A 290 15.31 -57.19 10.44
C TYR A 290 16.22 -58.31 10.96
N GLU A 291 16.61 -58.27 12.23
CA GLU A 291 16.98 -59.50 12.94
C GLU A 291 15.70 -60.13 13.51
N GLU A 292 15.21 -61.13 12.78
CA GLU A 292 14.33 -62.17 13.32
C GLU A 292 15.01 -62.86 14.50
N SER A 293 14.32 -62.96 15.63
CA SER A 293 14.62 -63.95 16.67
C SER A 293 13.40 -64.87 16.84
N PRO A 294 13.58 -66.20 16.76
CA PRO A 294 12.84 -67.13 17.60
C PRO A 294 13.51 -67.34 18.97
#